data_AF-A0A932Q6G6-F1
#
_entry.id   AF-A0A932Q6G6-F1
#
_cell.length_a   1.000
_cell.length_b   1.000
_cell.length_c   1.000
_cell.angle_alpha   90.00
_cell.angle_beta   90.00
_cell.angle_gamma   90.00
#
_symmetry.space_group_name_H-M   'P 1'
#
loop_
_entity.id
_entity.type
_entity.pdbx_description
1 polymer ?
#
loop_
_entity_poly.entity_id
_entity_poly.type
_entity_poly.pdbx_seq_one_letter_code
_entity_poly.pdbx_strand_id
1 'polypeptide(L)'
;MNTYFYKLGKIRYNYADPTAEKIENRYLNGIMDSGVGNCYTMPLLYQVVAQRLGYPVKFVFTPRHSFLRYDDPKLERQNIEATSYGTYHSDEYYKQWLPMKPEALKNGLYMRTLTNRELLADLIGMSAADWGRASNKRDLTDGDRIRYILKSINYLHVAEKLNPKNEQVMQDLAGSYEFLNYLETKDDFGPNYFGFPKGSLNGDVLRMIDTSERRSWAEHLATAQAYYQKALLLGLDPSYYTKKFKRDYLADIPRLKKNNELFEKKMAEGEAKLNEFMRKIASDRRNL
;
A
#
# COMPACT_ATOMS: atom_id res chain seq x y z
N MET A 1 -16.65 -14.69 -20.27
CA MET A 1 -15.34 -14.42 -19.63
C MET A 1 -14.89 -15.57 -18.71
N ASN A 2 -15.68 -15.97 -17.70
CA ASN A 2 -15.37 -17.09 -16.79
C ASN A 2 -15.03 -18.41 -17.50
N THR A 3 -15.86 -18.82 -18.47
CA THR A 3 -15.61 -20.03 -19.28
C THR A 3 -14.23 -20.00 -19.93
N TYR A 4 -13.83 -18.85 -20.48
CA TYR A 4 -12.54 -18.73 -21.13
C TYR A 4 -11.41 -18.83 -20.10
N PHE A 5 -11.42 -18.01 -19.05
CA PHE A 5 -10.30 -18.01 -18.10
C PHE A 5 -10.09 -19.34 -17.39
N TYR A 6 -11.14 -20.00 -16.88
CA TYR A 6 -10.95 -21.23 -16.10
C TYR A 6 -10.91 -22.50 -16.95
N LYS A 7 -11.69 -22.59 -18.04
CA LYS A 7 -11.74 -23.82 -18.84
C LYS A 7 -10.72 -23.82 -19.97
N LEU A 8 -10.56 -22.71 -20.68
CA LEU A 8 -9.69 -22.64 -21.86
C LEU A 8 -8.29 -22.12 -21.54
N GLY A 9 -8.21 -20.99 -20.84
CA GLY A 9 -6.97 -20.35 -20.38
C GLY A 9 -6.34 -21.03 -19.17
N LYS A 10 -7.06 -21.97 -18.51
CA LYS A 10 -6.61 -22.75 -17.35
C LYS A 10 -6.03 -21.88 -16.23
N ILE A 11 -6.55 -20.67 -16.05
CA ILE A 11 -6.16 -19.77 -14.97
C ILE A 11 -6.55 -20.39 -13.64
N ARG A 12 -5.62 -20.42 -12.68
CA ARG A 12 -5.82 -21.02 -11.35
C ARG A 12 -5.26 -20.15 -10.22
N TYR A 13 -5.82 -20.34 -9.03
CA TYR A 13 -5.36 -19.65 -7.83
C TYR A 13 -4.02 -20.20 -7.32
N ASN A 14 -3.16 -19.31 -6.85
CA ASN A 14 -1.85 -19.61 -6.30
C ASN A 14 -1.94 -19.87 -4.80
N TYR A 15 -2.19 -21.11 -4.41
CA TYR A 15 -2.19 -21.50 -3.00
C TYR A 15 -0.80 -21.52 -2.36
N ALA A 16 0.27 -21.60 -3.17
CA ALA A 16 1.64 -21.62 -2.67
C ALA A 16 2.19 -20.21 -2.37
N ASP A 17 1.63 -19.18 -3.00
CA ASP A 17 1.99 -17.78 -2.79
C ASP A 17 0.75 -16.87 -2.89
N PRO A 18 -0.21 -16.98 -1.95
CA PRO A 18 -1.48 -16.26 -2.01
C PRO A 18 -1.33 -14.76 -1.75
N THR A 19 -0.26 -14.36 -1.07
CA THR A 19 0.05 -12.97 -0.70
C THR A 19 1.05 -12.31 -1.66
N ALA A 20 1.46 -13.01 -2.72
CA ALA A 20 2.43 -12.54 -3.71
C ALA A 20 3.75 -12.08 -3.06
N GLU A 21 4.38 -12.94 -2.26
CA GLU A 21 5.73 -12.73 -1.73
C GLU A 21 6.76 -12.63 -2.86
N LYS A 22 6.58 -13.44 -3.92
CA LYS A 22 7.41 -13.38 -5.12
C LYS A 22 6.93 -12.24 -6.03
N ILE A 23 7.88 -11.45 -6.52
CA ILE A 23 7.59 -10.26 -7.31
C ILE A 23 6.88 -10.60 -8.62
N GLU A 24 7.25 -11.69 -9.28
CA GLU A 24 6.58 -12.19 -10.49
C GLU A 24 5.08 -12.44 -10.26
N ASN A 25 4.64 -12.80 -9.05
CA ASN A 25 3.22 -13.06 -8.76
C ASN A 25 2.40 -11.78 -8.47
N ARG A 26 3.03 -10.60 -8.42
CA ARG A 26 2.35 -9.32 -8.12
C ARG A 26 1.73 -8.67 -9.35
N TYR A 27 2.20 -8.99 -10.54
CA TYR A 27 1.88 -8.22 -11.75
C TYR A 27 1.12 -9.04 -12.80
N LEU A 28 0.48 -8.31 -13.72
CA LEU A 28 -0.32 -8.91 -14.79
C LEU A 28 0.51 -9.84 -15.69
N ASN A 29 1.78 -9.52 -15.95
CA ASN A 29 2.64 -10.40 -16.75
C ASN A 29 2.84 -11.77 -16.11
N GLY A 30 2.99 -11.86 -14.78
CA GLY A 30 3.19 -13.14 -14.11
C GLY A 30 2.02 -14.10 -14.27
N ILE A 31 0.77 -13.61 -14.12
CA ILE A 31 -0.41 -14.44 -14.37
C ILE A 31 -0.59 -14.76 -15.86
N MET A 32 -0.21 -13.86 -16.77
CA MET A 32 -0.25 -14.13 -18.22
C MET A 32 0.76 -15.22 -18.64
N ASP A 33 1.95 -15.21 -18.05
CA ASP A 33 3.02 -16.16 -18.38
C ASP A 33 2.77 -17.54 -17.74
N SER A 34 2.31 -17.56 -16.49
CA SER A 34 2.19 -18.81 -15.71
C SER A 34 0.79 -19.42 -15.70
N GLY A 35 -0.24 -18.64 -16.00
CA GLY A 35 -1.64 -19.02 -15.75
C GLY A 35 -2.01 -19.15 -14.27
N VAL A 36 -1.14 -18.69 -13.36
CA VAL A 36 -1.32 -18.80 -11.91
C VAL A 36 -1.36 -17.41 -11.29
N GLY A 37 -2.45 -17.09 -10.60
CA GLY A 37 -2.67 -15.77 -10.01
C GLY A 37 -3.17 -15.82 -8.57
N ASN A 38 -3.35 -14.67 -7.94
CA ASN A 38 -3.82 -14.53 -6.57
C ASN A 38 -5.06 -13.62 -6.50
N CYS A 39 -5.46 -13.28 -5.27
CA CYS A 39 -6.62 -12.44 -4.99
C CYS A 39 -6.56 -11.03 -5.58
N TYR A 40 -5.42 -10.62 -6.14
CA TYR A 40 -5.26 -9.36 -6.83
C TYR A 40 -5.10 -9.52 -8.34
N THR A 41 -4.16 -10.37 -8.78
CA THR A 41 -3.82 -10.51 -10.21
C THR A 41 -4.93 -11.18 -11.01
N MET A 42 -5.73 -12.05 -10.39
CA MET A 42 -6.89 -12.66 -11.06
C MET A 42 -7.99 -11.62 -11.34
N PRO A 43 -8.48 -10.82 -10.36
CA PRO A 43 -9.35 -9.67 -10.65
C PRO A 43 -8.75 -8.68 -11.65
N LEU A 44 -7.44 -8.42 -11.61
CA LEU A 44 -6.80 -7.47 -12.52
C LEU A 44 -6.88 -7.95 -13.98
N LEU A 45 -6.56 -9.23 -14.23
CA LEU A 45 -6.68 -9.83 -15.56
C LEU A 45 -8.10 -9.70 -16.11
N TYR A 46 -9.09 -10.01 -15.26
CA TYR A 46 -10.50 -9.84 -15.58
C TYR A 46 -10.86 -8.42 -15.99
N GLN A 47 -10.50 -7.42 -15.17
CA GLN A 47 -10.84 -6.04 -15.47
C GLN A 47 -10.17 -5.56 -16.75
N VAL A 48 -8.91 -5.93 -16.99
CA VAL A 48 -8.18 -5.55 -18.21
C VAL A 48 -8.84 -6.12 -19.46
N VAL A 49 -9.31 -7.38 -19.42
CA VAL A 49 -10.06 -7.98 -20.53
C VAL A 49 -11.44 -7.37 -20.68
N ALA A 50 -12.16 -7.16 -19.58
CA ALA A 50 -13.48 -6.53 -19.58
C ALA A 50 -13.42 -5.13 -20.21
N GLN A 51 -12.43 -4.31 -19.83
CA GLN A 51 -12.21 -2.98 -20.41
C GLN A 51 -11.97 -3.06 -21.93
N ARG A 52 -11.14 -4.00 -22.40
CA ARG A 52 -10.89 -4.19 -23.84
C ARG A 52 -12.14 -4.60 -24.62
N LEU A 53 -13.03 -5.35 -23.99
CA LEU A 53 -14.28 -5.81 -24.58
C LEU A 53 -15.46 -4.84 -24.37
N GLY A 54 -15.24 -3.71 -23.70
CA GLY A 54 -16.29 -2.72 -23.43
C GLY A 54 -17.28 -3.11 -22.32
N TYR A 55 -16.94 -4.10 -21.48
CA TYR A 55 -17.78 -4.47 -20.34
C TYR A 55 -17.56 -3.51 -19.14
N PRO A 56 -18.63 -3.10 -18.44
CA PRO A 56 -18.55 -2.16 -17.32
C PRO A 56 -18.17 -2.88 -16.02
N VAL A 57 -17.04 -3.57 -15.99
CA VAL A 57 -16.54 -4.29 -14.82
C VAL A 57 -15.48 -3.45 -14.10
N LYS A 58 -15.63 -3.29 -12.79
CA LYS A 58 -14.76 -2.46 -11.94
C LYS A 58 -14.25 -3.24 -10.73
N PHE A 59 -13.02 -2.94 -10.33
CA PHE A 59 -12.38 -3.44 -9.12
C PHE A 59 -13.11 -2.95 -7.88
N VAL A 60 -13.17 -3.79 -6.85
CA VAL A 60 -13.68 -3.43 -5.53
C VAL A 60 -12.71 -3.95 -4.48
N PHE A 61 -12.32 -3.08 -3.55
CA PHE A 61 -11.51 -3.46 -2.41
C PHE A 61 -12.35 -3.87 -1.21
N THR A 62 -11.82 -4.84 -0.49
CA THR A 62 -12.19 -5.26 0.87
C THR A 62 -10.90 -5.37 1.69
N PRO A 63 -10.96 -5.54 3.02
CA PRO A 63 -9.74 -5.75 3.80
C PRO A 63 -8.94 -6.94 3.26
N ARG A 64 -7.72 -6.68 2.75
CA ARG A 64 -6.78 -7.69 2.24
C ARG A 64 -7.30 -8.61 1.13
N HIS A 65 -8.37 -8.22 0.44
CA HIS A 65 -8.93 -8.98 -0.67
C HIS A 65 -9.58 -8.05 -1.68
N SER A 66 -9.69 -8.51 -2.93
CA SER A 66 -10.38 -7.77 -3.96
C SER A 66 -11.23 -8.66 -4.84
N PHE A 67 -12.33 -8.09 -5.30
CA PHE A 67 -13.25 -8.72 -6.23
C PHE A 67 -13.65 -7.71 -7.30
N LEU A 68 -14.54 -8.12 -8.22
CA LEU A 68 -15.00 -7.26 -9.30
C LEU A 68 -16.51 -7.04 -9.24
N ARG A 69 -16.98 -5.95 -9.81
CA ARG A 69 -18.40 -5.62 -9.85
C ARG A 69 -18.80 -5.10 -11.22
N TYR A 70 -19.94 -5.54 -11.73
CA TYR A 70 -20.62 -4.85 -12.81
C TYR A 70 -21.15 -3.51 -12.30
N ASP A 71 -20.69 -2.42 -12.90
CA ASP A 71 -20.97 -1.04 -12.49
C ASP A 71 -21.55 -0.26 -13.67
N ASP A 72 -22.81 -0.55 -13.97
CA ASP A 72 -23.61 0.15 -14.97
C ASP A 72 -25.05 0.28 -14.44
N PRO A 73 -25.65 1.49 -14.43
CA PRO A 73 -27.04 1.68 -14.00
C PRO A 73 -28.07 0.84 -14.77
N LYS A 74 -27.72 0.38 -15.98
CA LYS A 74 -28.59 -0.44 -16.83
C LYS A 74 -28.47 -1.94 -16.54
N LEU A 75 -27.49 -2.35 -15.77
CA LEU A 75 -27.24 -3.74 -15.42
C LEU A 75 -27.58 -3.99 -13.95
N GLU A 76 -27.97 -5.21 -13.63
CA GLU A 76 -28.01 -5.65 -12.25
C GLU A 76 -26.59 -5.56 -11.66
N ARG A 77 -26.46 -4.97 -10.48
CA ARG A 77 -25.20 -4.94 -9.76
C ARG A 77 -24.87 -6.35 -9.29
N GLN A 78 -23.89 -6.98 -9.93
CA GLN A 78 -23.41 -8.32 -9.58
C GLN A 78 -21.91 -8.28 -9.30
N ASN A 79 -21.49 -8.93 -8.21
CA ASN A 79 -20.07 -9.07 -7.85
C ASN A 79 -19.52 -10.39 -8.39
N ILE A 80 -18.36 -10.36 -9.03
CA ILE A 80 -17.65 -11.52 -9.56
C ILE A 80 -16.46 -11.83 -8.65
N GLU A 81 -16.44 -13.02 -8.06
CA GLU A 81 -15.31 -13.54 -7.30
C GLU A 81 -14.33 -14.25 -8.25
N ALA A 82 -13.33 -13.50 -8.72
CA ALA A 82 -12.34 -14.00 -9.69
C ALA A 82 -11.33 -14.99 -9.09
N THR A 83 -11.37 -15.28 -7.79
CA THR A 83 -10.53 -16.32 -7.17
C THR A 83 -11.24 -17.66 -7.02
N SER A 84 -12.56 -17.68 -7.18
CA SER A 84 -13.41 -18.88 -6.99
C SER A 84 -14.24 -19.16 -8.23
N TYR A 85 -13.58 -19.43 -9.36
CA TYR A 85 -14.22 -19.76 -10.64
C TYR A 85 -15.19 -18.69 -11.20
N GLY A 86 -15.05 -17.44 -10.76
CA GLY A 86 -15.88 -16.33 -11.22
C GLY A 86 -17.33 -16.41 -10.73
N THR A 87 -17.55 -17.02 -9.56
CA THR A 87 -18.87 -17.09 -8.92
C THR A 87 -19.41 -15.71 -8.58
N TYR A 88 -20.74 -15.63 -8.45
CA TYR A 88 -21.41 -14.40 -8.04
C TYR A 88 -21.74 -14.43 -6.55
N HIS A 89 -21.44 -13.34 -5.85
CA HIS A 89 -21.70 -13.20 -4.41
C HIS A 89 -22.34 -11.84 -4.09
N SER A 90 -23.21 -11.78 -3.08
CA SER A 90 -23.80 -10.52 -2.62
C SER A 90 -22.80 -9.69 -1.83
N ASP A 91 -23.14 -8.43 -1.55
CA ASP A 91 -22.34 -7.57 -0.66
C ASP A 91 -22.32 -8.13 0.77
N GLU A 92 -23.42 -8.77 1.19
CA GLU A 92 -23.58 -9.40 2.50
C GLU A 92 -22.60 -10.56 2.68
N TYR A 93 -22.34 -11.34 1.63
CA TYR A 93 -21.32 -12.39 1.65
C TYR A 93 -19.95 -11.81 2.03
N TYR A 94 -19.50 -10.74 1.35
CA TYR A 94 -18.20 -10.13 1.65
C TYR A 94 -18.18 -9.46 3.02
N LYS A 95 -19.27 -8.84 3.47
CA LYS A 95 -19.36 -8.24 4.81
C LYS A 95 -19.28 -9.28 5.93
N GLN A 96 -19.81 -10.48 5.70
CA GLN A 96 -19.74 -11.60 6.66
C GLN A 96 -18.35 -12.25 6.64
N TRP A 97 -17.79 -12.48 5.45
CA TRP A 97 -16.49 -13.12 5.30
C TRP A 97 -15.33 -12.21 5.75
N LEU A 98 -15.41 -10.93 5.43
CA LEU A 98 -14.38 -9.92 5.71
C LEU A 98 -15.01 -8.76 6.49
N PRO A 99 -15.18 -8.90 7.81
CA PRO A 99 -15.81 -7.88 8.64
C PRO A 99 -15.13 -6.52 8.47
N MET A 100 -15.95 -5.51 8.19
CA MET A 100 -15.55 -4.12 7.99
C MET A 100 -16.26 -3.22 8.98
N LYS A 101 -15.55 -2.22 9.50
CA LYS A 101 -16.18 -1.21 10.35
C LYS A 101 -17.21 -0.40 9.54
N PRO A 102 -18.35 -0.01 10.14
CA PRO A 102 -19.32 0.86 9.49
C PRO A 102 -18.70 2.15 8.94
N GLU A 103 -17.70 2.71 9.64
CA GLU A 103 -16.95 3.89 9.20
C GLU A 103 -16.18 3.65 7.89
N ALA A 104 -15.59 2.46 7.71
CA ALA A 104 -14.87 2.10 6.49
C ALA A 104 -15.79 2.03 5.27
N LEU A 105 -16.99 1.50 5.47
CA LEU A 105 -18.03 1.47 4.44
C LEU A 105 -18.52 2.89 4.14
N LYS A 106 -18.86 3.66 5.18
CA LYS A 106 -19.35 5.05 5.05
C LYS A 106 -18.35 5.97 4.35
N ASN A 107 -17.08 5.85 4.68
CA ASN A 107 -16.03 6.71 4.12
C ASN A 107 -15.58 6.24 2.72
N GLY A 108 -16.05 5.08 2.25
CA GLY A 108 -15.68 4.50 0.96
C GLY A 108 -14.25 3.99 0.93
N LEU A 109 -13.75 3.47 2.05
CA LEU A 109 -12.49 2.74 2.11
C LEU A 109 -12.62 1.37 1.42
N TYR A 110 -13.78 0.72 1.57
CA TYR A 110 -14.09 -0.59 0.97
C TYR A 110 -15.48 -0.60 0.31
N MET A 111 -15.76 -1.69 -0.41
CA MET A 111 -17.06 -2.03 -1.02
C MET A 111 -17.57 -1.06 -2.11
N ARG A 112 -16.76 -0.06 -2.49
CA ARG A 112 -17.00 0.80 -3.65
C ARG A 112 -16.21 0.33 -4.87
N THR A 113 -16.72 0.65 -6.04
CA THR A 113 -15.96 0.47 -7.29
C THR A 113 -14.83 1.48 -7.39
N LEU A 114 -13.73 1.04 -7.99
CA LEU A 114 -12.60 1.89 -8.31
C LEU A 114 -12.74 2.44 -9.73
N THR A 115 -12.40 3.71 -9.90
CA THR A 115 -12.14 4.26 -11.22
C THR A 115 -10.84 3.68 -11.80
N ASN A 116 -10.63 3.81 -13.11
CA ASN A 116 -9.37 3.38 -13.74
C ASN A 116 -8.16 4.14 -13.17
N ARG A 117 -8.37 5.42 -12.79
CA ARG A 117 -7.34 6.25 -12.14
C ARG A 117 -6.97 5.72 -10.75
N GLU A 118 -7.95 5.26 -9.99
CA GLU A 118 -7.71 4.69 -8.67
C GLU A 118 -7.09 3.29 -8.73
N LEU A 119 -7.43 2.48 -9.74
CA LEU A 119 -6.73 1.22 -9.97
C LEU A 119 -5.26 1.46 -10.40
N LEU A 120 -5.01 2.48 -11.23
CA LEU A 120 -3.64 2.89 -11.57
C LEU A 120 -2.86 3.31 -10.32
N ALA A 121 -3.49 4.03 -9.40
CA ALA A 121 -2.90 4.38 -8.10
C ALA A 121 -2.39 3.15 -7.37
N ASP A 122 -3.19 2.08 -7.37
CA ASP A 122 -2.86 0.85 -6.67
C ASP A 122 -1.68 0.10 -7.32
N LEU A 123 -1.63 0.02 -8.65
CA LEU A 123 -0.49 -0.55 -9.39
C LEU A 123 0.82 0.21 -9.12
N ILE A 124 0.74 1.55 -9.02
CA ILE A 124 1.87 2.41 -8.63
C ILE A 124 2.27 2.11 -7.18
N GLY A 125 1.29 1.97 -6.28
CA GLY A 125 1.49 1.60 -4.88
C GLY A 125 2.20 0.26 -4.72
N MET A 126 1.79 -0.77 -5.47
CA MET A 126 2.46 -2.08 -5.48
C MET A 126 3.91 -2.00 -5.92
N SER A 127 4.18 -1.23 -6.98
CA SER A 127 5.54 -0.96 -7.45
C SER A 127 6.38 -0.24 -6.39
N ALA A 128 5.75 0.70 -5.66
CA ALA A 128 6.40 1.41 -4.57
C ALA A 128 6.74 0.47 -3.40
N ALA A 129 5.78 -0.39 -3.02
CA ALA A 129 5.99 -1.39 -1.99
C ALA A 129 7.12 -2.38 -2.34
N ASP A 130 7.35 -2.67 -3.63
CA ASP A 130 8.51 -3.44 -4.08
C ASP A 130 9.84 -2.71 -3.83
N TRP A 131 9.91 -1.40 -4.09
CA TRP A 131 11.06 -0.58 -3.71
C TRP A 131 11.24 -0.55 -2.19
N GLY A 132 10.15 -0.43 -1.44
CA GLY A 132 10.14 -0.49 0.02
C GLY A 132 10.73 -1.82 0.52
N ARG A 133 10.27 -2.96 -0.01
CA ARG A 133 10.82 -4.28 0.33
C ARG A 133 12.28 -4.43 -0.08
N ALA A 134 12.64 -3.97 -1.28
CA ALA A 134 14.02 -4.03 -1.76
C ALA A 134 14.98 -3.25 -0.87
N SER A 135 14.53 -2.15 -0.24
CA SER A 135 15.33 -1.35 0.68
C SER A 135 15.78 -2.10 1.94
N ASN A 136 15.21 -3.28 2.23
CA ASN A 136 15.61 -4.08 3.38
C ASN A 136 16.57 -5.24 3.08
N LYS A 137 17.03 -5.41 1.83
CA LYS A 137 17.98 -6.48 1.48
C LYS A 137 19.29 -6.36 2.28
N ARG A 138 19.81 -7.48 2.80
CA ARG A 138 20.93 -7.50 3.78
C ARG A 138 22.25 -6.97 3.22
N ASP A 139 22.48 -7.14 1.92
CA ASP A 139 23.68 -6.76 1.18
C ASP A 139 23.74 -5.27 0.80
N LEU A 140 22.72 -4.48 1.15
CA LEU A 140 22.69 -3.04 0.86
C LEU A 140 23.41 -2.19 1.91
N THR A 141 24.13 -1.18 1.43
CA THR A 141 24.63 -0.07 2.25
C THR A 141 23.48 0.79 2.77
N ASP A 142 23.66 1.50 3.89
CA ASP A 142 22.61 2.41 4.40
C ASP A 142 22.19 3.46 3.37
N GLY A 143 23.15 3.99 2.59
CA GLY A 143 22.85 4.91 1.49
C GLY A 143 21.97 4.29 0.40
N ASP A 144 22.15 3.01 0.07
CA ASP A 144 21.27 2.28 -0.86
C ASP A 144 19.87 2.07 -0.28
N ARG A 145 19.78 1.73 1.00
CA ARG A 145 18.49 1.57 1.70
C ARG A 145 17.70 2.88 1.69
N ILE A 146 18.36 4.00 2.02
CA ILE A 146 17.78 5.35 1.99
C ILE A 146 17.31 5.69 0.56
N ARG A 147 18.14 5.44 -0.46
CA ARG A 147 17.74 5.69 -1.87
C ARG A 147 16.50 4.90 -2.26
N TYR A 148 16.40 3.63 -1.88
CA TYR A 148 15.28 2.78 -2.24
C TYR A 148 14.00 3.15 -1.47
N ILE A 149 14.10 3.45 -0.17
CA ILE A 149 12.92 3.87 0.60
C ILE A 149 12.41 5.23 0.15
N LEU A 150 13.28 6.16 -0.21
CA LEU A 150 12.85 7.45 -0.76
C LEU A 150 12.21 7.29 -2.15
N LYS A 151 12.69 6.36 -2.96
CA LYS A 151 12.00 5.97 -4.20
C LYS A 151 10.62 5.40 -3.90
N SER A 152 10.47 4.50 -2.92
CA SER A 152 9.17 4.00 -2.46
C SER A 152 8.23 5.16 -2.08
N ILE A 153 8.67 6.05 -1.18
CA ILE A 153 7.87 7.19 -0.69
C ILE A 153 7.38 8.07 -1.85
N ASN A 154 8.24 8.37 -2.84
CA ASN A 154 7.85 9.16 -4.01
C ASN A 154 6.68 8.52 -4.79
N TYR A 155 6.79 7.23 -5.11
CA TYR A 155 5.74 6.53 -5.85
C TYR A 155 4.46 6.42 -5.02
N LEU A 156 4.59 6.20 -3.72
CA LEU A 156 3.44 6.14 -2.82
C LEU A 156 2.69 7.48 -2.74
N HIS A 157 3.38 8.62 -2.71
CA HIS A 157 2.71 9.94 -2.77
C HIS A 157 1.99 10.16 -4.09
N VAL A 158 2.54 9.66 -5.21
CA VAL A 158 1.82 9.68 -6.49
C VAL A 158 0.56 8.82 -6.40
N ALA A 159 0.66 7.61 -5.85
CA ALA A 159 -0.48 6.73 -5.65
C ALA A 159 -1.55 7.37 -4.73
N GLU A 160 -1.13 7.99 -3.63
CA GLU A 160 -2.01 8.63 -2.65
C GLU A 160 -2.82 9.79 -3.27
N LYS A 161 -2.19 10.61 -4.12
CA LYS A 161 -2.89 11.65 -4.90
C LYS A 161 -3.91 11.11 -5.89
N LEU A 162 -3.68 9.91 -6.43
CA LEU A 162 -4.59 9.28 -7.39
C LEU A 162 -5.72 8.52 -6.71
N ASN A 163 -5.49 8.00 -5.50
CA ASN A 163 -6.49 7.34 -4.66
C ASN A 163 -6.20 7.61 -3.16
N PRO A 164 -6.75 8.69 -2.59
CA PRO A 164 -6.51 9.05 -1.18
C PRO A 164 -7.22 8.12 -0.20
N LYS A 165 -8.05 7.19 -0.71
CA LYS A 165 -8.76 6.16 0.06
C LYS A 165 -8.17 4.76 -0.18
N ASN A 166 -6.90 4.68 -0.57
CA ASN A 166 -6.19 3.41 -0.66
C ASN A 166 -5.53 3.10 0.69
N GLU A 167 -6.05 2.08 1.38
CA GLU A 167 -5.52 1.61 2.66
C GLU A 167 -4.04 1.23 2.57
N GLN A 168 -3.69 0.37 1.61
CA GLN A 168 -2.36 -0.20 1.50
C GLN A 168 -1.33 0.90 1.27
N VAL A 169 -1.64 1.87 0.39
CA VAL A 169 -0.76 3.03 0.14
C VAL A 169 -0.52 3.84 1.41
N MET A 170 -1.55 4.09 2.22
CA MET A 170 -1.36 4.81 3.49
C MET A 170 -0.50 4.03 4.47
N GLN A 171 -0.69 2.70 4.57
CA GLN A 171 0.13 1.86 5.44
C GLN A 171 1.58 1.81 4.97
N ASP A 172 1.81 1.69 3.67
CA ASP A 172 3.13 1.65 3.08
C ASP A 172 3.85 3.00 3.24
N LEU A 173 3.14 4.13 3.15
CA LEU A 173 3.69 5.47 3.42
C LEU A 173 4.15 5.56 4.86
N ALA A 174 3.26 5.19 5.79
CA ALA A 174 3.56 5.24 7.20
C ALA A 174 4.79 4.39 7.55
N GLY A 175 4.81 3.13 7.10
CA GLY A 175 5.93 2.22 7.33
C GLY A 175 7.23 2.66 6.64
N SER A 176 7.14 3.29 5.45
CA SER A 176 8.31 3.82 4.76
C SER A 176 8.94 5.00 5.50
N TYR A 177 8.12 5.90 6.07
CA TYR A 177 8.62 7.00 6.89
C TYR A 177 9.18 6.53 8.23
N GLU A 178 8.58 5.53 8.87
CA GLU A 178 9.17 4.89 10.06
C GLU A 178 10.54 4.27 9.73
N PHE A 179 10.65 3.57 8.60
CA PHE A 179 11.91 2.95 8.21
C PHE A 179 12.98 3.97 7.85
N LEU A 180 12.61 5.05 7.15
CA LEU A 180 13.53 6.15 6.87
C LEU A 180 14.05 6.77 8.18
N ASN A 181 13.15 7.05 9.13
CA ASN A 181 13.55 7.53 10.46
C ASN A 181 14.50 6.55 11.15
N TYR A 182 14.22 5.24 11.11
CA TYR A 182 15.11 4.21 11.66
C TYR A 182 16.50 4.24 11.04
N LEU A 183 16.60 4.34 9.71
CA LEU A 183 17.89 4.37 9.01
C LEU A 183 18.71 5.62 9.36
N GLU A 184 18.04 6.75 9.58
CA GLU A 184 18.69 8.02 9.90
C GLU A 184 19.09 8.13 11.38
N THR A 185 18.33 7.53 12.31
CA THR A 185 18.66 7.57 13.74
C THR A 185 19.49 6.38 14.22
N LYS A 186 19.42 5.23 13.53
CA LYS A 186 19.96 3.92 13.94
C LYS A 186 19.55 3.47 15.35
N ASP A 187 18.52 4.07 15.92
CA ASP A 187 17.92 3.61 17.18
C ASP A 187 17.16 2.29 16.94
N ASP A 188 17.03 1.43 17.95
CA ASP A 188 16.47 0.06 17.91
C ASP A 188 14.98 -0.09 17.43
N PHE A 189 14.42 0.93 16.79
CA PHE A 189 13.10 0.93 16.15
C PHE A 189 13.11 0.16 14.81
N GLY A 190 13.58 -1.09 14.80
CA GLY A 190 13.55 -1.92 13.59
C GLY A 190 12.11 -2.11 13.04
N PRO A 191 11.91 -2.10 11.71
CA PRO A 191 10.59 -2.19 11.08
C PRO A 191 10.05 -3.63 11.08
N ASN A 192 8.76 -3.79 11.39
CA ASN A 192 8.06 -5.09 11.30
C ASN A 192 6.92 -5.11 10.27
N TYR A 193 6.81 -4.12 9.38
CA TYR A 193 5.62 -4.00 8.52
C TYR A 193 5.62 -4.89 7.27
N PHE A 194 6.79 -5.28 6.74
CA PHE A 194 6.88 -6.23 5.62
C PHE A 194 7.20 -7.68 6.05
N GLY A 195 7.05 -8.03 7.33
CA GLY A 195 7.31 -9.40 7.83
C GLY A 195 8.78 -9.72 8.17
N PHE A 196 9.56 -8.74 8.62
CA PHE A 196 10.99 -8.93 8.89
C PHE A 196 11.30 -9.55 10.27
N PRO A 197 12.36 -10.38 10.41
CA PRO A 197 12.91 -10.78 11.70
C PRO A 197 13.80 -9.68 12.31
N LYS A 198 13.84 -9.57 13.65
CA LYS A 198 14.82 -8.77 14.39
C LYS A 198 16.23 -9.36 14.24
N GLY A 199 17.24 -8.54 13.89
CA GLY A 199 18.64 -8.98 13.93
C GLY A 199 19.68 -7.94 13.46
N SER A 200 20.51 -7.51 14.44
CA SER A 200 21.79 -6.77 14.46
C SER A 200 22.29 -6.00 13.23
N LEU A 201 22.47 -4.69 13.40
CA LEU A 201 23.33 -3.85 12.55
C LEU A 201 24.46 -3.22 13.40
N ASN A 202 25.68 -3.24 12.87
CA ASN A 202 26.89 -2.72 13.51
C ASN A 202 26.85 -1.19 13.60
N GLY A 203 27.13 -0.68 14.80
CA GLY A 203 27.18 0.75 15.09
C GLY A 203 28.56 1.32 14.83
N ASP A 204 28.69 2.19 13.83
CA ASP A 204 29.82 3.13 13.69
C ASP A 204 29.51 4.25 12.67
N VAL A 205 28.42 5.01 12.90
CA VAL A 205 28.15 6.26 12.14
C VAL A 205 27.77 7.44 13.06
N LEU A 206 27.58 7.20 14.37
CA LEU A 206 27.08 8.19 15.34
C LEU A 206 28.05 9.36 15.66
N ARG A 207 29.21 9.46 15.02
CA ARG A 207 30.21 10.51 15.33
C ARG A 207 30.20 11.72 14.37
N MET A 208 29.22 11.87 13.49
CA MET A 208 29.27 12.90 12.43
C MET A 208 28.06 13.82 12.26
N ILE A 209 27.12 13.91 13.21
CA ILE A 209 25.81 14.54 12.91
C ILE A 209 25.48 15.81 13.73
N ASP A 210 25.19 16.89 12.98
CA ASP A 210 24.75 18.23 13.41
C ASP A 210 23.28 18.27 13.89
N THR A 211 22.96 19.28 14.72
CA THR A 211 21.67 19.57 15.33
C THR A 211 20.51 19.83 14.35
N SER A 212 20.79 20.19 13.10
CA SER A 212 19.78 20.39 12.06
C SER A 212 19.13 19.07 11.60
N GLU A 213 19.86 17.96 11.61
CA GLU A 213 19.36 16.63 11.24
C GLU A 213 18.36 16.08 12.28
N ARG A 214 18.54 16.40 13.57
CA ARG A 214 17.58 16.04 14.64
C ARG A 214 16.16 16.55 14.41
N ARG A 215 16.00 17.67 13.71
CA ARG A 215 14.68 18.25 13.37
C ARG A 215 13.98 17.48 12.25
N SER A 216 14.74 16.86 11.34
CA SER A 216 14.19 16.05 10.25
C SER A 216 13.59 14.72 10.74
N TRP A 217 14.19 14.12 11.78
CA TRP A 217 13.74 12.84 12.35
C TRP A 217 12.37 12.93 13.02
N ALA A 218 12.17 13.98 13.83
CA ALA A 218 10.88 14.24 14.47
C ALA A 218 9.74 14.42 13.45
N GLU A 219 10.06 14.90 12.25
CA GLU A 219 9.08 15.09 11.18
C GLU A 219 8.75 13.78 10.46
N HIS A 220 9.72 12.91 10.16
CA HIS A 220 9.44 11.60 9.55
C HIS A 220 8.52 10.75 10.43
N LEU A 221 8.81 10.69 11.73
CA LEU A 221 7.94 9.99 12.68
C LEU A 221 6.55 10.65 12.77
N ALA A 222 6.47 11.99 12.74
CA ALA A 222 5.19 12.69 12.72
C ALA A 222 4.40 12.43 11.42
N THR A 223 5.05 12.37 10.26
CA THR A 223 4.43 12.02 8.98
C THR A 223 3.91 10.59 8.98
N ALA A 224 4.70 9.64 9.50
CA ALA A 224 4.25 8.26 9.67
C ALA A 224 2.98 8.18 10.54
N GLN A 225 2.99 8.86 11.69
CA GLN A 225 1.85 8.95 12.59
C GLN A 225 0.62 9.55 11.89
N ALA A 226 0.80 10.62 11.13
CA ALA A 226 -0.24 11.25 10.34
C ALA A 226 -0.93 10.23 9.41
N TYR A 227 -0.17 9.46 8.63
CA TYR A 227 -0.76 8.45 7.72
C TYR A 227 -1.54 7.35 8.44
N TYR A 228 -1.01 6.87 9.57
CA TYR A 228 -1.74 5.93 10.40
C TYR A 228 -3.06 6.51 10.92
N GLN A 229 -3.05 7.76 11.36
CA GLN A 229 -4.26 8.47 11.82
C GLN A 229 -5.29 8.59 10.70
N LYS A 230 -4.86 8.98 9.49
CA LYS A 230 -5.73 9.06 8.31
C LYS A 230 -6.43 7.73 8.04
N ALA A 231 -5.69 6.62 8.06
CA ALA A 231 -6.26 5.29 7.85
C ALA A 231 -7.28 4.91 8.94
N LEU A 232 -6.99 5.21 10.21
CA LEU A 232 -7.92 4.97 11.33
C LEU A 232 -9.19 5.83 11.21
N LEU A 233 -9.08 7.10 10.83
CA LEU A 233 -10.22 7.99 10.60
C LEU A 233 -11.10 7.52 9.45
N LEU A 234 -10.49 6.90 8.43
CA LEU A 234 -11.22 6.26 7.33
C LEU A 234 -11.91 4.97 7.76
N GLY A 235 -11.71 4.47 8.98
CA GLY A 235 -12.40 3.30 9.52
C GLY A 235 -11.61 2.00 9.43
N LEU A 236 -10.30 2.07 9.15
CA LEU A 236 -9.46 0.89 9.17
C LEU A 236 -9.51 0.20 10.56
N ASP A 237 -9.49 -1.13 10.56
CA ASP A 237 -9.32 -1.90 11.79
C ASP A 237 -7.83 -1.92 12.20
N PRO A 238 -7.48 -1.38 13.38
CA PRO A 238 -6.12 -1.47 13.85
C PRO A 238 -5.63 -2.90 14.09
N SER A 239 -6.51 -3.90 14.10
CA SER A 239 -6.13 -5.31 14.18
C SER A 239 -5.09 -5.70 13.12
N TYR A 240 -5.11 -5.04 11.96
CA TYR A 240 -4.16 -5.19 10.86
C TYR A 240 -2.77 -4.59 11.12
N TYR A 241 -2.60 -3.80 12.17
CA TYR A 241 -1.33 -3.23 12.59
C TYR A 241 -0.57 -4.10 13.61
N THR A 242 0.74 -3.89 13.71
CA THR A 242 1.63 -4.64 14.62
C THR A 242 1.24 -4.44 16.10
N LYS A 243 1.54 -5.41 16.97
CA LYS A 243 1.27 -5.32 18.43
C LYS A 243 1.93 -4.09 19.08
N LYS A 244 3.11 -3.68 18.61
CA LYS A 244 3.82 -2.47 19.08
C LYS A 244 3.06 -1.20 18.67
N PHE A 245 2.60 -1.12 17.42
CA PHE A 245 1.78 -0.01 16.95
C PHE A 245 0.49 0.16 17.76
N LYS A 246 -0.21 -0.94 18.05
CA LYS A 246 -1.44 -0.92 18.87
C LYS A 246 -1.20 -0.31 20.26
N ARG A 247 -0.07 -0.65 20.88
CA ARG A 247 0.33 -0.18 22.22
C ARG A 247 0.65 1.32 22.24
N ASP A 248 1.38 1.80 21.24
CA ASP A 248 1.95 3.14 21.27
C ASP A 248 0.97 4.22 20.75
N TYR A 249 -0.07 3.86 19.98
CA TYR A 249 -0.87 4.84 19.22
C TYR A 249 -2.40 4.78 19.38
N LEU A 250 -2.99 3.66 19.81
CA LEU A 250 -4.46 3.57 19.95
C LEU A 250 -5.02 4.37 21.13
N ALA A 251 -4.18 4.72 22.11
CA ALA A 251 -4.59 5.48 23.29
C ALA A 251 -5.00 6.94 22.99
N ASP A 252 -4.59 7.50 21.84
CA ASP A 252 -4.77 8.94 21.53
C ASP A 252 -5.91 9.24 20.54
N ILE A 253 -6.66 8.23 20.05
CA ILE A 253 -7.75 8.36 19.06
C ILE A 253 -8.74 9.53 19.32
N PRO A 254 -9.17 9.81 20.57
CA PRO A 254 -10.08 10.94 20.84
C PRO A 254 -9.47 12.33 20.55
N ARG A 255 -8.15 12.50 20.73
CA ARG A 255 -7.44 13.76 20.47
C ARG A 255 -7.26 14.01 18.96
N LEU A 256 -7.28 12.94 18.17
CA LEU A 256 -6.97 12.91 16.74
C LEU A 256 -8.11 13.38 15.83
N LYS A 257 -9.38 13.20 16.23
CA LYS A 257 -10.53 13.73 15.49
C LYS A 257 -10.60 15.27 15.48
N LYS A 258 -9.84 15.94 16.36
CA LYS A 258 -9.97 17.38 16.62
C LYS A 258 -9.01 18.27 15.82
N ASN A 259 -7.89 17.73 15.29
CA ASN A 259 -6.82 18.53 14.66
C ASN A 259 -6.46 18.09 13.22
N ASN A 260 -7.44 18.14 12.32
CA ASN A 260 -7.22 17.87 10.88
C ASN A 260 -6.26 18.89 10.22
N GLU A 261 -6.16 20.13 10.75
CA GLU A 261 -5.27 21.18 10.22
C GLU A 261 -3.78 20.92 10.51
N LEU A 262 -3.45 20.35 11.67
CA LEU A 262 -2.07 19.99 12.01
C LEU A 262 -1.57 18.84 11.12
N PHE A 263 -2.48 17.91 10.79
CA PHE A 263 -2.23 16.81 9.87
C PHE A 263 -1.89 17.31 8.46
N GLU A 264 -2.76 18.15 7.86
CA GLU A 264 -2.54 18.71 6.52
C GLU A 264 -1.25 19.53 6.43
N LYS A 265 -0.94 20.33 7.45
CA LYS A 265 0.31 21.09 7.53
C LYS A 265 1.55 20.19 7.53
N LYS A 266 1.53 19.11 8.34
CA LYS A 266 2.67 18.18 8.46
C LYS A 266 2.91 17.38 7.18
N MET A 267 1.84 17.06 6.46
CA MET A 267 1.91 16.41 5.15
C MET A 267 2.60 17.31 4.10
N ALA A 268 2.19 18.57 4.02
CA ALA A 268 2.80 19.54 3.11
C ALA A 268 4.29 19.79 3.40
N GLU A 269 4.67 19.84 4.69
CA GLU A 269 6.08 19.95 5.12
C GLU A 269 6.91 18.73 4.67
N GLY A 270 6.39 17.52 4.86
CA GLY A 270 7.08 16.28 4.44
C GLY A 270 7.26 16.17 2.93
N GLU A 271 6.27 16.60 2.14
CA GLU A 271 6.35 16.63 0.68
C GLU A 271 7.39 17.64 0.18
N ALA A 272 7.46 18.83 0.79
CA ALA A 272 8.42 19.86 0.41
C ALA A 272 9.88 19.39 0.60
N LYS A 273 10.18 18.71 1.70
CA LYS A 273 11.53 18.17 1.98
C LYS A 273 11.90 17.01 1.07
N LEU A 274 10.96 16.12 0.77
CA LEU A 274 11.16 15.06 -0.21
C LEU A 274 11.54 15.66 -1.57
N ASN A 275 10.81 16.69 -2.00
CA ASN A 275 11.11 17.39 -3.24
C ASN A 275 12.50 18.06 -3.22
N GLU A 276 12.91 18.67 -2.11
CA GLU A 276 14.27 19.25 -1.97
C GLU A 276 15.36 18.17 -2.03
N PHE A 277 15.19 17.07 -1.31
CA PHE A 277 16.14 15.96 -1.30
C PHE A 277 16.27 15.32 -2.68
N MET A 278 15.16 15.11 -3.39
CA MET A 278 15.17 14.57 -4.75
C MET A 278 15.90 15.50 -5.74
N ARG A 279 15.82 16.83 -5.55
CA ARG A 279 16.62 17.78 -6.33
C ARG A 279 18.12 17.61 -6.08
N LYS A 280 18.54 17.39 -4.82
CA LYS A 280 19.95 17.15 -4.45
C LYS A 280 20.50 15.88 -5.09
N ILE A 281 19.75 14.77 -5.03
CA ILE A 281 20.16 13.53 -5.74
C ILE A 281 20.26 13.74 -7.25
N ALA A 282 19.34 14.50 -7.84
CA ALA A 282 19.32 14.76 -9.29
C ALA A 282 20.42 15.75 -9.75
N SER A 283 20.95 16.59 -8.85
CA SER A 283 22.12 17.42 -9.13
C SER A 283 23.42 16.63 -9.04
N ASP A 284 23.55 15.71 -8.08
CA ASP A 284 24.77 14.91 -7.92
C ASP A 284 25.00 13.93 -9.07
N ARG A 285 23.93 13.40 -9.69
CA ARG A 285 24.02 12.57 -10.91
C ARG A 285 24.45 13.32 -12.17
N ARG A 286 24.45 14.66 -12.18
CA ARG A 286 24.90 15.47 -13.32
C ARG A 286 26.39 15.85 -13.23
N ASN A 287 27.04 15.53 -12.11
CA ASN A 287 28.45 15.80 -11.83
C ASN A 287 29.33 14.53 -11.83
N LEU A 288 28.79 13.39 -12.31
CA LEU A 288 29.48 12.15 -12.65
C LEU A 288 29.36 11.90 -14.16
#